data_AF-A0A920D1F2-F1
#
_entry.id   AF-A0A920D1F2-F1
#
_cell.length_a   1.000
_cell.length_b   1.000
_cell.length_c   1.000
_cell.angle_alpha   90.00
_cell.angle_beta   90.00
_cell.angle_gamma   90.00
#
_symmetry.space_group_name_H-M   'P 1'
#
loop_
_entity.id
_entity.type
_entity.pdbx_description
1 polymer ?
#
loop_
_entity_poly.entity_id
_entity_poly.type
_entity_poly.pdbx_seq_one_letter_code
_entity_poly.pdbx_strand_id
1 'polypeptide(L)'
;MKRTKWIVIISIALTVLVTGSALYANNMPSIDEMFIAIDNQVESAPDIVIAEGPDFEVYSKDFALFKANLEFSEKMNSVEMDRTDKDIIDEIIKEALVVNLARKEGLSVSGEEIEEYITQLRGLVDDTEQDPVMKQIRDNLVKMSGLPEDEYWKSEEITKKYEKVLLIQKFVRKLAEEGKIETVDDFLNFKEKLIHNVKADIIYNSEIE
;
A
#
# COMPACT_ATOMS: atom_id res chain seq x y z
N MET A 1 -17.33 10.50 30.58
CA MET A 1 -17.46 10.20 29.13
C MET A 1 -16.56 11.13 28.34
N LYS A 2 -15.32 10.71 28.06
CA LYS A 2 -14.45 11.40 27.11
C LYS A 2 -14.49 10.58 25.82
N ARG A 3 -15.27 11.06 24.84
CA ARG A 3 -15.22 10.56 23.46
C ARG A 3 -13.94 11.14 22.86
N THR A 4 -12.83 10.44 23.03
CA THR A 4 -11.60 10.73 22.30
C THR A 4 -11.90 10.41 20.84
N LYS A 5 -11.80 11.42 19.98
CA LYS A 5 -12.02 11.33 18.54
C LYS A 5 -11.00 10.33 17.98
N TRP A 6 -11.45 9.15 17.61
CA TRP A 6 -10.67 8.18 16.86
C TRP A 6 -10.45 8.73 15.44
N ILE A 7 -9.34 9.42 15.24
CA ILE A 7 -8.70 9.51 13.92
C ILE A 7 -7.67 8.38 13.93
N VAL A 8 -8.12 7.18 13.58
CA VAL A 8 -7.22 6.08 13.25
C VAL A 8 -6.66 6.38 11.86
N ILE A 9 -5.52 7.08 11.82
CA ILE A 9 -4.64 7.05 10.66
C ILE A 9 -4.00 5.67 10.67
N ILE A 10 -4.68 4.68 10.11
CA ILE A 10 -4.05 3.44 9.66
C ILE A 10 -4.10 3.48 8.14
N SER A 11 -3.22 4.31 7.62
CA SER A 11 -2.80 4.34 6.22
C SER A 11 -1.61 3.39 6.06
N ILE A 12 -1.84 2.08 6.23
CA ILE A 12 -0.90 1.07 5.74
C ILE A 12 -1.64 0.29 4.66
N ALA A 13 -1.82 1.01 3.57
CA ALA A 13 -2.00 0.47 2.24
C ALA A 13 -1.41 1.54 1.33
N LEU A 14 -0.08 1.59 1.26
CA LEU A 14 0.70 2.42 0.33
C LEU A 14 0.14 3.83 0.12
N THR A 15 -0.23 4.51 1.21
CA THR A 15 -0.37 5.96 1.17
C THR A 15 1.04 6.47 1.39
N VAL A 16 1.66 7.04 0.36
CA VAL A 16 2.86 7.85 0.53
C VAL A 16 2.46 8.99 1.46
N LEU A 17 2.60 8.78 2.77
CA LEU A 17 2.47 9.82 3.76
C LEU A 17 3.75 10.64 3.67
N VAL A 18 3.77 11.59 2.74
CA VAL A 18 4.71 12.71 2.79
C VAL A 18 4.27 13.56 3.97
N THR A 19 4.71 13.20 5.18
CA THR A 19 4.57 14.12 6.31
C THR A 19 5.50 15.28 6.03
N GLY A 20 4.93 16.43 5.63
CA GLY A 20 5.60 17.66 5.19
C GLY A 20 6.75 18.10 6.08
N SER A 21 7.90 17.47 5.89
CA SER A 21 9.17 17.80 6.51
C SER A 21 10.04 18.33 5.39
N ALA A 22 9.89 19.61 5.10
CA ALA A 22 10.76 20.31 4.16
C ALA A 22 12.19 20.37 4.74
N LEU A 23 12.95 19.30 4.53
CA LEU A 23 14.40 19.29 4.65
C LEU A 23 14.96 18.76 3.32
N TYR A 24 15.00 19.66 2.35
CA TYR A 24 15.69 19.44 1.08
C TYR A 24 17.19 19.25 1.36
N ALA A 25 17.62 18.00 1.49
CA ALA A 25 19.02 17.65 1.42
C ALA A 25 19.51 17.87 -0.03
N ASN A 26 20.67 18.52 -0.19
CA ASN A 26 21.23 18.92 -1.49
C ASN A 26 21.55 17.77 -2.49
N ASN A 27 21.29 16.50 -2.12
CA ASN A 27 21.63 15.31 -2.91
C ASN A 27 20.42 14.38 -3.17
N MET A 28 19.19 14.82 -2.88
CA MET A 28 18.00 14.01 -3.15
C MET A 28 17.65 14.08 -4.64
N PRO A 29 17.44 12.93 -5.33
CA PRO A 29 16.90 12.93 -6.69
C PRO A 29 15.58 13.71 -6.76
N SER A 30 15.26 14.27 -7.91
CA SER A 30 13.94 14.85 -8.14
C SER A 30 12.85 13.77 -8.10
N ILE A 31 11.61 14.18 -7.79
CA ILE A 31 10.46 13.25 -7.78
C ILE A 31 10.34 12.56 -9.16
N ASP A 32 10.53 13.30 -10.25
CA ASP A 32 10.47 12.72 -11.61
C ASP A 32 11.54 11.63 -11.81
N GLU A 33 12.78 11.86 -11.36
CA GLU A 33 13.85 10.85 -11.42
C GLU A 33 13.53 9.62 -10.59
N MET A 34 12.90 9.81 -9.41
CA MET A 34 12.48 8.67 -8.60
C MET A 34 11.38 7.86 -9.28
N PHE A 35 10.39 8.52 -9.89
CA PHE A 35 9.31 7.84 -10.61
C PHE A 35 9.83 7.10 -11.86
N ILE A 36 10.80 7.67 -12.58
CA ILE A 36 11.50 6.97 -13.67
C ILE A 36 12.22 5.71 -13.14
N ALA A 37 12.83 5.78 -11.96
CA ALA A 37 13.47 4.61 -11.35
C ALA A 37 12.45 3.53 -10.97
N ILE A 38 11.31 3.91 -10.39
CA ILE A 38 10.20 2.98 -10.08
C ILE A 38 9.73 2.30 -11.37
N ASP A 39 9.46 3.07 -12.42
CA ASP A 39 8.97 2.57 -13.71
C ASP A 39 9.92 1.52 -14.31
N ASN A 40 11.22 1.86 -14.41
CA ASN A 40 12.24 0.93 -14.89
C ASN A 40 12.34 -0.35 -14.04
N GLN A 41 12.24 -0.24 -12.72
CA GLN A 41 12.31 -1.38 -11.81
C GLN A 41 11.10 -2.31 -11.97
N VAL A 42 9.90 -1.75 -12.17
CA VAL A 42 8.67 -2.53 -12.38
C VAL A 42 8.63 -3.15 -13.77
N GLU A 43 9.02 -2.40 -14.82
CA GLU A 43 9.05 -2.91 -16.20
C GLU A 43 10.08 -4.03 -16.40
N SER A 44 11.22 -3.95 -15.73
CA SER A 44 12.27 -4.96 -15.83
C SER A 44 11.98 -6.24 -15.02
N ALA A 45 11.04 -6.19 -14.07
CA ALA A 45 10.66 -7.35 -13.28
C ALA A 45 9.87 -8.36 -14.15
N PRO A 46 10.24 -9.66 -14.14
CA PRO A 46 9.46 -10.68 -14.81
C PRO A 46 8.05 -10.75 -14.20
N ASP A 47 7.10 -11.35 -14.92
CA ASP A 47 5.72 -11.54 -14.44
C ASP A 47 5.53 -12.99 -13.98
N ILE A 48 6.19 -13.35 -12.88
CA ILE A 48 6.23 -14.71 -12.33
C ILE A 48 5.81 -14.71 -10.87
N VAL A 49 5.27 -15.85 -10.42
CA VAL A 49 4.93 -16.06 -9.00
C VAL A 49 6.20 -16.33 -8.22
N ILE A 50 6.48 -15.50 -7.23
CA ILE A 50 7.66 -15.59 -6.36
C ILE A 50 7.35 -16.16 -4.97
N ALA A 51 6.09 -16.08 -4.54
CA ALA A 51 5.60 -16.78 -3.38
C ALA A 51 4.13 -17.15 -3.56
N GLU A 52 3.74 -18.32 -3.08
CA GLU A 52 2.34 -18.77 -3.13
C GLU A 52 1.96 -19.51 -1.86
N GLY A 53 0.65 -19.51 -1.58
CA GLY A 53 0.03 -20.29 -0.53
C GLY A 53 -1.40 -20.65 -0.92
N PRO A 54 -2.17 -21.27 -0.01
CA PRO A 54 -3.49 -21.82 -0.35
C PRO A 54 -4.49 -20.83 -0.95
N ASP A 55 -4.39 -19.55 -0.58
CA ASP A 55 -5.34 -18.50 -0.99
C ASP A 55 -4.65 -17.23 -1.54
N PHE A 56 -3.35 -17.27 -1.85
CA PHE A 56 -2.62 -16.10 -2.34
C PHE A 56 -1.48 -16.47 -3.27
N GLU A 57 -1.16 -15.53 -4.16
CA GLU A 57 0.02 -15.53 -5.01
C GLU A 57 0.66 -14.15 -4.88
N VAL A 58 2.00 -14.10 -4.87
CA VAL A 58 2.79 -12.88 -4.91
C VAL A 58 3.59 -12.91 -6.19
N TYR A 59 3.39 -11.90 -7.04
CA TYR A 59 4.10 -11.77 -8.30
C TYR A 59 5.35 -10.89 -8.12
N SER A 60 6.41 -11.16 -8.89
CA SER A 60 7.64 -10.36 -8.89
C SER A 60 7.40 -8.89 -9.24
N LYS A 61 6.41 -8.58 -10.08
CA LYS A 61 6.01 -7.19 -10.37
C LYS A 61 5.40 -6.48 -9.16
N ASP A 62 4.54 -7.17 -8.40
CA ASP A 62 3.96 -6.61 -7.18
C ASP A 62 5.05 -6.32 -6.15
N PHE A 63 6.00 -7.25 -6.01
CA PHE A 63 7.17 -7.06 -5.15
C PHE A 63 8.05 -5.90 -5.60
N ALA A 64 8.37 -5.80 -6.90
CA ALA A 64 9.17 -4.70 -7.45
C ALA A 64 8.49 -3.35 -7.20
N LEU A 65 7.18 -3.25 -7.45
CA LEU A 65 6.41 -2.03 -7.20
C LEU A 65 6.36 -1.69 -5.70
N PHE A 66 6.16 -2.67 -4.84
CA PHE A 66 6.13 -2.45 -3.38
C PHE A 66 7.49 -1.96 -2.87
N LYS A 67 8.58 -2.63 -3.27
CA LYS A 67 9.95 -2.27 -2.90
C LYS A 67 10.31 -0.87 -3.38
N ALA A 68 10.00 -0.55 -4.64
CA ALA A 68 10.28 0.76 -5.21
C ALA A 68 9.51 1.89 -4.49
N ASN A 69 8.26 1.64 -4.08
CA ASN A 69 7.49 2.59 -3.28
C ASN A 69 8.02 2.76 -1.85
N LEU A 70 8.55 1.70 -1.23
CA LEU A 70 9.24 1.81 0.06
C LEU A 70 10.48 2.70 -0.08
N GLU A 71 11.33 2.44 -1.07
CA GLU A 71 12.52 3.25 -1.34
C GLU A 71 12.16 4.72 -1.64
N PHE A 72 11.07 4.96 -2.37
CA PHE A 72 10.54 6.30 -2.59
C PHE A 72 10.19 6.98 -1.26
N SER A 73 9.43 6.29 -0.39
CA SER A 73 9.04 6.81 0.92
C SER A 73 10.24 7.07 1.83
N GLU A 74 11.24 6.19 1.83
CA GLU A 74 12.49 6.32 2.58
C GLU A 74 13.27 7.57 2.17
N LYS A 75 13.44 7.76 0.85
CA LYS A 75 14.08 8.97 0.29
C LYS A 75 13.29 10.23 0.65
N MET A 76 11.96 10.21 0.51
CA MET A 76 11.08 11.34 0.84
C MET A 76 11.14 11.74 2.31
N ASN A 77 11.31 10.78 3.22
CA ASN A 77 11.35 11.02 4.65
C ASN A 77 12.77 11.10 5.22
N SER A 78 13.81 10.91 4.40
CA SER A 78 15.21 10.81 4.85
C SER A 78 15.40 9.76 5.96
N VAL A 79 14.70 8.63 5.84
CA VAL A 79 14.77 7.49 6.76
C VAL A 79 15.12 6.27 5.94
N GLU A 80 16.15 5.54 6.35
CA GLU A 80 16.50 4.24 5.78
C GLU A 80 15.98 3.14 6.71
N MET A 81 15.24 2.17 6.18
CA MET A 81 14.82 1.00 6.95
C MET A 81 15.61 -0.22 6.50
N ASP A 82 16.25 -0.90 7.45
CA ASP A 82 16.89 -2.18 7.19
C ASP A 82 15.81 -3.25 7.03
N ARG A 83 15.46 -3.57 5.77
CA ARG A 83 14.47 -4.60 5.40
C ARG A 83 15.06 -5.51 4.34
N THR A 84 14.93 -6.81 4.56
CA THR A 84 15.28 -7.80 3.53
C THR A 84 14.17 -7.95 2.50
N ASP A 85 14.49 -8.45 1.32
CA ASP A 85 13.49 -8.78 0.30
C ASP A 85 12.44 -9.76 0.84
N LYS A 86 12.87 -10.68 1.71
CA LYS A 86 11.96 -11.58 2.42
C LYS A 86 10.97 -10.83 3.32
N ASP A 87 11.40 -9.81 4.04
CA ASP A 87 10.52 -9.02 4.91
C ASP A 87 9.45 -8.28 4.08
N ILE A 88 9.82 -7.80 2.90
CA ILE A 88 8.90 -7.14 1.96
C ILE A 88 7.89 -8.16 1.41
N ILE A 89 8.35 -9.33 0.95
CA ILE A 89 7.44 -10.40 0.49
C ILE A 89 6.49 -10.82 1.61
N ASP A 90 7.00 -11.01 2.82
CA ASP A 90 6.20 -11.40 3.97
C ASP A 90 5.14 -10.32 4.31
N GLU A 91 5.43 -9.04 4.09
CA GLU A 91 4.46 -7.96 4.25
C GLU A 91 3.34 -8.01 3.19
N ILE A 92 3.68 -8.27 1.92
CA ILE A 92 2.70 -8.45 0.85
C ILE A 92 1.79 -9.65 1.15
N ILE A 93 2.37 -10.76 1.63
CA ILE A 93 1.61 -11.94 2.04
C ILE A 93 0.67 -11.60 3.20
N LYS A 94 1.16 -10.89 4.23
CA LYS A 94 0.33 -10.47 5.38
C LYS A 94 -0.87 -9.64 4.93
N GLU A 95 -0.68 -8.69 4.01
CA GLU A 95 -1.79 -7.91 3.44
C GLU A 95 -2.81 -8.81 2.73
N ALA A 96 -2.36 -9.73 1.89
CA ALA A 96 -3.23 -10.68 1.19
C ALA A 96 -4.03 -11.55 2.17
N LEU A 97 -3.38 -12.06 3.22
CA LEU A 97 -4.02 -12.87 4.27
C LEU A 97 -5.10 -12.08 5.02
N VAL A 98 -4.84 -10.80 5.34
CA VAL A 98 -5.84 -9.93 5.99
C VAL A 98 -7.04 -9.71 5.08
N VAL A 99 -6.82 -9.40 3.80
CA VAL A 99 -7.91 -9.18 2.83
C VAL A 99 -8.75 -10.44 2.68
N ASN A 100 -8.11 -11.60 2.55
CA ASN A 100 -8.80 -12.88 2.43
C ASN A 100 -9.60 -13.22 3.69
N LEU A 101 -9.06 -12.96 4.88
CA LEU A 101 -9.77 -13.17 6.13
C LEU A 101 -10.97 -12.23 6.27
N ALA A 102 -10.80 -10.94 5.92
CA ALA A 102 -11.89 -9.97 5.92
C ALA A 102 -13.06 -10.46 5.05
N ARG A 103 -12.77 -10.96 3.84
CA ARG A 103 -13.77 -11.55 2.94
C ARG A 103 -14.40 -12.82 3.52
N LYS A 104 -13.61 -13.71 4.13
CA LYS A 104 -14.12 -14.93 4.80
C LYS A 104 -15.04 -14.60 5.98
N GLU A 105 -14.82 -13.47 6.66
CA GLU A 105 -15.72 -12.96 7.71
C GLU A 105 -16.94 -12.20 7.16
N GLY A 106 -17.14 -12.19 5.84
CA GLY A 106 -18.30 -11.60 5.20
C GLY A 106 -18.20 -10.09 4.98
N LEU A 107 -17.01 -9.48 5.15
CA LEU A 107 -16.81 -8.08 4.80
C LEU A 107 -16.72 -7.93 3.28
N SER A 108 -17.32 -6.84 2.80
CA SER A 108 -17.29 -6.42 1.40
C SER A 108 -17.21 -4.90 1.34
N VAL A 109 -16.82 -4.38 0.18
CA VAL A 109 -16.80 -2.95 -0.14
C VAL A 109 -17.63 -2.75 -1.39
N SER A 110 -18.56 -1.80 -1.37
CA SER A 110 -19.39 -1.48 -2.53
C SER A 110 -18.63 -0.62 -3.53
N GLY A 111 -19.09 -0.58 -4.79
CA GLY A 111 -18.54 0.34 -5.79
C GLY A 111 -18.66 1.81 -5.36
N GLU A 112 -19.79 2.18 -4.74
CA GLU A 112 -20.02 3.52 -4.20
C GLU A 112 -19.00 3.90 -3.12
N GLU A 113 -18.66 2.99 -2.20
CA GLU A 113 -17.63 3.23 -1.18
C GLU A 113 -16.25 3.46 -1.80
N ILE A 114 -15.92 2.74 -2.87
CA ILE A 114 -14.65 2.91 -3.59
C ILE A 114 -14.64 4.26 -4.33
N GLU A 115 -15.72 4.60 -5.03
CA GLU A 115 -15.86 5.87 -5.75
C GLU A 115 -15.80 7.08 -4.80
N GLU A 116 -16.48 7.01 -3.66
CA GLU A 116 -16.42 8.05 -2.63
C GLU A 116 -14.99 8.22 -2.09
N TYR A 117 -14.31 7.11 -1.80
CA TYR A 117 -12.94 7.14 -1.30
C TYR A 117 -11.96 7.72 -2.34
N ILE A 118 -12.07 7.30 -3.60
CA ILE A 118 -11.28 7.84 -4.72
C ILE A 118 -11.55 9.33 -4.89
N THR A 119 -12.82 9.76 -4.83
CA THR A 119 -13.19 11.17 -4.98
C THR A 119 -12.59 12.02 -3.86
N GLN A 120 -12.63 11.54 -2.61
CA GLN A 120 -12.00 12.22 -1.48
C GLN A 120 -10.49 12.32 -1.65
N LEU A 121 -9.82 11.22 -2.02
CA LEU A 121 -8.37 11.22 -2.27
C LEU A 121 -7.98 12.16 -3.41
N ARG A 122 -8.73 12.12 -4.53
CA ARG A 122 -8.54 13.04 -5.66
C ARG A 122 -8.65 14.49 -5.21
N GLY A 123 -9.68 14.82 -4.42
CA GLY A 123 -9.84 16.17 -3.86
C GLY A 123 -8.67 16.62 -2.97
N LEU A 124 -8.05 15.70 -2.22
CA LEU A 124 -6.88 16.01 -1.38
C LEU A 124 -5.61 16.26 -2.21
N VAL A 125 -5.42 15.56 -3.33
CA VAL A 125 -4.24 15.74 -4.19
C VAL A 125 -4.42 16.85 -5.24
N ASP A 126 -5.67 17.21 -5.56
CA ASP A 126 -6.02 18.27 -6.50
C ASP A 126 -6.10 19.66 -5.86
N ASP A 127 -6.05 19.76 -4.53
CA ASP A 127 -5.93 21.06 -3.82
C ASP A 127 -4.50 21.61 -3.94
N THR A 128 -4.19 22.09 -5.15
CA THR A 128 -2.87 22.54 -5.58
C THR A 128 -2.35 23.80 -4.88
N GLU A 129 -3.18 24.49 -4.10
CA GLU A 129 -2.74 25.64 -3.30
C GLU A 129 -2.01 25.20 -2.02
N GLN A 130 -2.20 23.94 -1.57
CA GLN A 130 -1.65 23.46 -0.30
C GLN A 130 -0.32 22.72 -0.44
N ASP A 131 -0.09 21.96 -1.52
CA ASP A 131 1.15 21.20 -1.66
C ASP A 131 1.58 20.90 -3.13
N PRO A 132 2.57 21.61 -3.69
CA PRO A 132 3.08 21.35 -5.04
C PRO A 132 3.76 19.97 -5.18
N VAL A 133 4.23 19.36 -4.09
CA VAL A 133 4.83 18.01 -4.11
C VAL A 133 3.76 16.96 -4.40
N MET A 134 2.58 17.09 -3.78
CA MET A 134 1.48 16.14 -3.98
C MET A 134 0.95 16.20 -5.41
N LYS A 135 0.91 17.39 -6.02
CA LYS A 135 0.59 17.56 -7.44
C LYS A 135 1.60 16.81 -8.33
N GLN A 136 2.90 16.95 -8.06
CA GLN A 136 3.94 16.28 -8.84
C GLN A 136 3.88 14.75 -8.70
N ILE A 137 3.60 14.25 -7.49
CA ILE A 137 3.38 12.81 -7.24
C ILE A 137 2.18 12.30 -8.05
N ARG A 138 1.04 13.01 -7.99
CA ARG A 138 -0.17 12.67 -8.77
C ARG A 138 0.12 12.65 -10.27
N ASP A 139 0.76 13.69 -10.81
CA ASP A 139 1.04 13.81 -12.24
C ASP A 139 1.94 12.67 -12.73
N ASN A 140 2.93 12.26 -11.92
CA ASN A 140 3.77 11.12 -12.26
C ASN A 140 3.04 9.77 -12.13
N LEU A 141 2.16 9.58 -11.13
CA LEU A 141 1.31 8.37 -11.03
C LEU A 141 0.42 8.20 -12.28
N VAL A 142 -0.24 9.28 -12.70
CA VAL A 142 -1.06 9.29 -13.92
C VAL A 142 -0.19 9.00 -15.15
N LYS A 143 0.98 9.65 -15.27
CA LYS A 143 1.90 9.42 -16.39
C LYS A 143 2.39 7.98 -16.48
N MET A 144 2.80 7.37 -15.36
CA MET A 144 3.24 5.97 -15.30
C MET A 144 2.15 4.99 -15.73
N SER A 145 0.88 5.30 -15.42
CA SER A 145 -0.23 4.43 -15.84
C SER A 145 -0.42 4.39 -17.37
N GLY A 146 0.13 5.37 -18.11
CA GLY A 146 -0.14 5.53 -19.54
C GLY A 146 -1.56 5.96 -19.88
N LEU A 147 -2.41 6.22 -18.87
CA LEU A 147 -3.81 6.59 -19.03
C LEU A 147 -4.01 8.12 -18.91
N PRO A 148 -5.03 8.67 -19.58
CA PRO A 148 -5.56 9.99 -19.22
C PRO A 148 -6.00 10.03 -17.75
N GLU A 149 -5.86 11.17 -17.09
CA GLU A 149 -6.15 11.32 -15.65
C GLU A 149 -7.55 10.80 -15.24
N ASP A 150 -8.59 11.17 -15.99
CA ASP A 150 -9.96 10.75 -15.69
C ASP A 150 -10.18 9.24 -15.90
N GLU A 151 -9.38 8.60 -16.75
CA GLU A 151 -9.39 7.14 -16.95
C GLU A 151 -8.56 6.43 -15.87
N TYR A 152 -7.44 7.02 -15.45
CA TYR A 152 -6.61 6.51 -14.36
C TYR A 152 -7.43 6.29 -13.08
N TRP A 153 -8.19 7.30 -12.65
CA TRP A 153 -9.02 7.21 -11.44
C TRP A 153 -10.17 6.19 -11.52
N LYS A 154 -10.53 5.78 -12.74
CA LYS A 154 -11.59 4.79 -13.02
C LYS A 154 -11.04 3.44 -13.45
N SER A 155 -9.72 3.29 -13.47
CA SER A 155 -9.07 2.07 -13.92
C SER A 155 -9.35 0.92 -12.95
N GLU A 156 -9.49 -0.29 -13.48
CA GLU A 156 -9.73 -1.49 -12.69
C GLU A 156 -8.63 -1.72 -11.64
N GLU A 157 -7.39 -1.40 -11.98
CA GLU A 157 -6.24 -1.48 -11.08
C GLU A 157 -6.43 -0.57 -9.85
N ILE A 158 -6.79 0.69 -10.07
CA ILE A 158 -7.03 1.66 -9.01
C ILE A 158 -8.24 1.27 -8.16
N THR A 159 -9.32 0.81 -8.79
CA THR A 159 -10.50 0.29 -8.08
C THR A 159 -10.14 -0.88 -7.19
N LYS A 160 -9.41 -1.89 -7.69
CA LYS A 160 -8.98 -3.06 -6.90
C LYS A 160 -8.03 -2.67 -5.76
N LYS A 161 -7.13 -1.72 -6.00
CA LYS A 161 -6.22 -1.21 -4.97
C LYS A 161 -7.00 -0.61 -3.80
N TYR A 162 -7.96 0.28 -4.09
CA TYR A 162 -8.75 0.92 -3.04
C TYR A 162 -9.80 0.01 -2.40
N GLU A 163 -10.32 -0.99 -3.12
CA GLU A 163 -11.12 -2.05 -2.52
C GLU A 163 -10.32 -2.78 -1.41
N LYS A 164 -9.07 -3.19 -1.68
CA LYS A 164 -8.19 -3.82 -0.68
C LYS A 164 -7.98 -2.92 0.53
N VAL A 165 -7.67 -1.63 0.31
CA VAL A 165 -7.47 -0.64 1.38
C VAL A 165 -8.70 -0.54 2.28
N LEU A 166 -9.88 -0.37 1.67
CA LEU A 166 -11.14 -0.23 2.40
C LEU A 166 -11.52 -1.51 3.14
N LEU A 167 -11.27 -2.69 2.56
CA LEU A 167 -11.47 -3.98 3.24
C LEU A 167 -10.60 -4.09 4.50
N ILE A 168 -9.32 -3.74 4.41
CA ILE A 168 -8.41 -3.75 5.57
C ILE A 168 -8.91 -2.76 6.63
N GLN A 169 -9.28 -1.53 6.25
CA GLN A 169 -9.80 -0.54 7.20
C GLN A 169 -11.08 -1.00 7.90
N LYS A 170 -12.02 -1.61 7.17
CA LYS A 170 -13.24 -2.19 7.74
C LYS A 170 -12.91 -3.33 8.69
N PHE A 171 -11.95 -4.18 8.34
CA PHE A 171 -11.55 -5.31 9.15
C PHE A 171 -10.86 -4.88 10.46
N VAL A 172 -9.92 -3.94 10.39
CA VAL A 172 -9.28 -3.34 11.57
C VAL A 172 -10.34 -2.74 12.50
N ARG A 173 -11.32 -2.00 11.96
CA ARG A 173 -12.42 -1.44 12.75
C ARG A 173 -13.25 -2.51 13.43
N LYS A 174 -13.62 -3.57 12.72
CA LYS A 174 -14.33 -4.73 13.28
C LYS A 174 -13.54 -5.37 14.42
N LEU A 175 -12.24 -5.62 14.23
CA LEU A 175 -11.38 -6.18 15.28
C LEU A 175 -11.32 -5.28 16.51
N ALA A 176 -11.27 -3.96 16.33
CA ALA A 176 -11.27 -3.01 17.44
C ALA A 176 -12.63 -2.95 18.17
N GLU A 177 -13.74 -2.95 17.43
CA GLU A 177 -15.09 -3.02 18.00
C GLU A 177 -15.35 -4.31 18.78
N GLU A 178 -14.73 -5.42 18.37
CA GLU A 178 -14.76 -6.70 19.05
C GLU A 178 -13.77 -6.81 20.22
N GLY A 179 -12.95 -5.77 20.46
CA GLY A 179 -11.93 -5.76 21.51
C GLY A 179 -10.78 -6.74 21.27
N LYS A 180 -10.55 -7.16 20.01
CA LYS A 180 -9.44 -8.04 19.62
C LYS A 180 -8.12 -7.29 19.43
N ILE A 181 -8.20 -5.99 19.12
CA ILE A 181 -7.07 -5.08 19.00
C ILE A 181 -7.42 -3.74 19.65
N GLU A 182 -6.44 -3.05 20.24
CA GLU A 182 -6.62 -1.70 20.79
C GLU A 182 -5.65 -0.70 20.16
N THR A 183 -4.51 -1.21 19.66
CA THR A 183 -3.40 -0.42 19.13
C THR A 183 -2.97 -0.87 17.74
N VAL A 184 -2.15 -0.05 17.08
CA VAL A 184 -1.49 -0.43 15.82
C VAL A 184 -0.59 -1.66 16.03
N ASP A 185 0.13 -1.73 17.15
CA ASP A 185 1.00 -2.86 17.47
C ASP A 185 0.21 -4.16 17.62
N ASP A 186 -1.00 -4.12 18.17
CA ASP A 186 -1.87 -5.30 18.24
C ASP A 186 -2.23 -5.82 16.86
N PHE A 187 -2.50 -4.91 15.92
CA PHE A 187 -2.79 -5.27 14.54
C PHE A 187 -1.55 -5.82 13.82
N LEU A 188 -0.36 -5.23 14.04
CA LEU A 188 0.89 -5.76 13.51
C LEU A 188 1.15 -7.18 14.04
N ASN A 189 1.01 -7.39 15.35
CA ASN A 189 1.12 -8.70 15.98
C ASN A 189 0.07 -9.70 15.46
N PHE A 190 -1.14 -9.23 15.14
CA PHE A 190 -2.16 -10.04 14.51
C PHE A 190 -1.72 -10.53 13.11
N LYS A 191 -1.16 -9.64 12.28
CA LYS A 191 -0.61 -10.04 10.97
C LYS A 191 0.53 -11.05 11.11
N GLU A 192 1.42 -10.87 12.09
CA GLU A 192 2.49 -11.85 12.36
C GLU A 192 1.92 -13.23 12.70
N LYS A 193 0.85 -13.28 13.49
CA LYS A 193 0.16 -14.55 13.79
C LYS A 193 -0.46 -15.16 12.54
N LEU A 194 -1.05 -14.36 11.66
CA LEU A 194 -1.64 -14.87 10.41
C LEU A 194 -0.60 -15.56 9.53
N ILE A 195 0.53 -14.90 9.26
CA ILE A 195 1.58 -15.51 8.42
C ILE A 195 2.21 -16.71 9.12
N HIS A 196 2.37 -16.69 10.45
CA HIS A 196 2.90 -17.82 11.21
C HIS A 196 2.03 -19.07 11.05
N ASN A 197 0.70 -18.91 11.06
CA ASN A 197 -0.25 -20.02 10.94
C ASN A 197 -0.24 -20.71 9.58
N VAL A 198 0.17 -20.01 8.52
CA VAL A 198 0.24 -20.56 7.16
C VAL A 198 1.67 -20.81 6.69
N LYS A 199 2.68 -20.52 7.52
CA LYS A 199 4.10 -20.51 7.14
C LYS A 199 4.58 -21.83 6.54
N ALA A 200 4.06 -22.96 7.02
CA ALA A 200 4.41 -24.28 6.52
C ALA A 200 3.87 -24.56 5.10
N ASP A 201 2.85 -23.81 4.68
CA ASP A 201 2.16 -23.95 3.40
C ASP A 201 2.63 -22.91 2.38
N ILE A 202 3.56 -22.00 2.75
CA ILE A 202 4.11 -21.00 1.84
C ILE A 202 5.26 -21.61 1.04
N ILE A 203 5.16 -21.55 -0.27
CA ILE A 203 6.23 -21.91 -1.20
C ILE A 203 6.87 -20.62 -1.69
N TYR A 204 8.17 -20.45 -1.46
CA TYR A 204 8.95 -19.35 -2.03
C TYR A 204 9.72 -19.88 -3.24
N ASN A 205 9.52 -19.25 -4.40
CA ASN A 205 10.21 -19.63 -5.62
C ASN A 205 11.55 -18.88 -5.69
N SER A 206 12.64 -19.64 -5.76
CA SER A 206 14.02 -19.16 -5.56
C SER A 206 14.64 -18.40 -6.74
N GLU A 207 13.84 -17.80 -7.63
CA GLU A 207 14.34 -17.09 -8.81
C GLU A 207 14.58 -15.59 -8.60
N ILE A 208 14.58 -15.12 -7.34
CA ILE A 208 15.02 -13.77 -6.99
C ILE A 208 16.46 -13.85 -6.46
N GLU A 209 17.44 -13.94 -7.36
CA GLU A 209 18.86 -13.61 -7.08
C GLU A 209 19.20 -12.22 -7.61
#